data_AF-A0A9P8VEK7-F1
#
_entry.id   AF-A0A9P8VEK7-F1
#
_cell.length_a   1.000
_cell.length_b   1.000
_cell.length_c   1.000
_cell.angle_alpha   90.00
_cell.angle_beta   90.00
_cell.angle_gamma   90.00
#
_symmetry.space_group_name_H-M   'P 1'
#
loop_
_entity.id
_entity.type
_entity.pdbx_description
1 polymer ?
#
loop_
_entity_poly.entity_id
_entity_poly.type
_entity_poly.pdbx_seq_one_letter_code
_entity_poly.pdbx_strand_id
1 'polypeptide(L)'
;MGRLQPSAGQPPASFRRAARAKRAKTTLNTLIPSLLAAHPRARRGIEAAELILAPPRAPPPPPTSSSSPPRLALQVADTLRAARALTTRIPGTTTPRIAILNMASPLHPGGGFLTGASSQEESLCMRTTLLPSLDDAHYRLPDLGAIYTPDVLVFREGEEDVLEKRDRWFVDVVTAAMPRNPETKQDEDGFAAYSDPKDRELIVAKMRMVMRLCQSRGVDGVILGAWGCGAYGNPVGEVARAWRKVLLPRAGGKKKPETWDGISEVVLAIKDAGMAAAFSEAFGKGLEEEDATGQKDDEEEDESEEDQELSSLRTRIDQLRLRVHKAPSLQLKQGLAAVLAGLESQLPENTPC
;
A
#
# COMPACT_ATOMS: atom_id res chain seq x y z
N MET A 1 -24.65 34.42 -4.47
CA MET A 1 -25.19 33.44 -3.50
C MET A 1 -24.05 32.97 -2.61
N GLY A 2 -23.95 33.52 -1.41
CA GLY A 2 -22.94 33.11 -0.42
C GLY A 2 -23.30 31.75 0.19
N ARG A 3 -22.31 30.90 0.45
CA ARG A 3 -22.51 29.60 1.10
C ARG A 3 -23.17 29.83 2.47
N LEU A 4 -24.31 29.17 2.70
CA LEU A 4 -25.14 29.28 3.91
C LEU A 4 -24.78 28.26 5.00
N GLN A 5 -23.65 27.58 4.89
CA GLN A 5 -23.14 26.70 5.94
C GLN A 5 -21.75 27.16 6.36
N PRO A 6 -21.50 27.39 7.66
CA PRO A 6 -20.14 27.58 8.13
C PRO A 6 -19.37 26.29 7.81
N SER A 7 -18.29 26.40 7.04
CA SER A 7 -17.31 25.33 6.96
C SER A 7 -16.84 25.08 8.39
N ALA A 8 -17.21 23.95 8.97
CA ALA A 8 -16.61 23.51 10.22
C ALA A 8 -15.14 23.27 9.90
N GLY A 9 -14.30 24.26 10.18
CA GLY A 9 -12.86 24.14 9.95
C GLY A 9 -12.37 22.89 10.66
N GLN A 10 -11.72 22.00 9.91
CA GLN A 10 -11.15 20.80 10.51
C GLN A 10 -10.15 21.19 11.61
N PRO A 11 -10.07 20.42 12.70
CA PRO A 11 -9.05 20.64 13.70
C PRO A 11 -7.65 20.53 13.07
N PRO A 12 -6.65 21.27 13.59
CA PRO A 12 -5.30 21.27 13.01
C PRO A 12 -4.71 19.86 12.93
N ALA A 13 -3.84 19.61 11.95
CA ALA A 13 -3.27 18.28 11.69
C ALA A 13 -2.64 17.63 12.93
N SER A 14 -1.99 18.41 13.79
CA SER A 14 -1.40 17.95 15.05
C SER A 14 -2.45 17.41 16.04
N PHE A 15 -3.62 18.04 16.13
CA PHE A 15 -4.73 17.57 16.96
C PHE A 15 -5.34 16.28 16.39
N ARG A 16 -5.50 16.20 15.07
CA ARG A 16 -5.98 14.98 14.40
C ARG A 16 -5.03 13.80 14.63
N ARG A 17 -3.72 14.03 14.45
CA ARG A 17 -2.67 13.04 14.75
C ARG A 17 -2.71 12.58 16.21
N ALA A 18 -2.82 13.50 17.16
CA ALA A 18 -2.92 13.16 18.58
C ALA A 18 -4.19 12.36 18.90
N ALA A 19 -5.32 12.70 18.29
CA ALA A 19 -6.57 11.96 18.43
C ALA A 19 -6.44 10.52 17.89
N ARG A 20 -5.84 10.33 16.71
CA ARG A 20 -5.52 9.00 16.15
C ARG A 20 -4.60 8.21 17.06
N ALA A 21 -3.53 8.81 17.58
CA ALA A 21 -2.61 8.16 18.51
C ALA A 21 -3.30 7.71 19.81
N LYS A 22 -4.19 8.54 20.36
CA LYS A 22 -5.00 8.17 21.54
C LYS A 22 -5.93 7.01 21.24
N ARG A 23 -6.61 7.03 20.08
CA ARG A 23 -7.49 5.94 19.62
C ARG A 23 -6.71 4.65 19.41
N ALA A 24 -5.54 4.71 18.78
CA ALA A 24 -4.66 3.58 18.54
C ALA A 24 -4.30 2.85 19.84
N LYS A 25 -3.94 3.60 20.89
CA LYS A 25 -3.66 3.06 22.23
C LYS A 25 -4.88 2.36 22.83
N THR A 26 -6.07 2.95 22.74
CA THR A 26 -7.31 2.33 23.23
C THR A 26 -7.66 1.07 22.44
N THR A 27 -7.51 1.10 21.11
CA THR A 27 -7.76 -0.05 20.23
C THR A 27 -6.83 -1.21 20.60
N LEU A 28 -5.53 -0.95 20.74
CA LEU A 28 -4.54 -1.97 21.07
C LEU A 28 -4.70 -2.54 22.49
N ASN A 29 -4.87 -1.68 23.49
CA ASN A 29 -4.81 -2.13 24.88
C ASN A 29 -6.15 -2.64 25.42
N THR A 30 -7.27 -2.24 24.80
CA THR A 30 -8.61 -2.57 25.32
C THR A 30 -9.43 -3.37 24.32
N LEU A 31 -9.59 -2.86 23.10
CA LEU A 31 -10.51 -3.45 22.13
C LEU A 31 -9.98 -4.78 21.57
N ILE A 32 -8.74 -4.80 21.09
CA ILE A 32 -8.14 -6.01 20.50
C ILE A 32 -8.12 -7.17 21.49
N PRO A 33 -7.66 -7.04 22.76
CA PRO A 33 -7.72 -8.13 23.73
C PRO A 33 -9.14 -8.67 23.95
N SER A 34 -10.13 -7.78 24.05
CA SER A 34 -11.55 -8.16 24.16
C SER A 34 -12.05 -8.93 22.92
N LEU A 35 -11.67 -8.49 21.72
CA LEU A 35 -11.99 -9.17 20.47
C LEU A 35 -11.34 -10.55 20.40
N LEU A 36 -10.05 -10.67 20.72
CA LEU A 36 -9.34 -11.95 20.68
C LEU A 36 -9.85 -12.92 21.73
N ALA A 37 -10.30 -12.44 22.89
CA ALA A 37 -10.99 -13.26 23.88
C ALA A 37 -12.32 -13.82 23.32
N ALA A 38 -13.10 -12.98 22.63
CA ALA A 38 -14.41 -13.33 22.09
C ALA A 38 -14.37 -14.11 20.75
N HIS A 39 -13.25 -14.08 20.01
CA HIS A 39 -13.11 -14.66 18.67
C HIS A 39 -11.94 -15.65 18.59
N PRO A 40 -12.15 -16.95 18.91
CA PRO A 40 -11.10 -17.96 18.85
C PRO A 40 -10.47 -18.15 17.47
N ARG A 41 -11.23 -17.91 16.38
CA ARG A 41 -10.70 -17.95 15.00
C ARG A 41 -9.62 -16.89 14.78
N ALA A 42 -9.90 -15.65 15.15
CA ALA A 42 -8.94 -14.54 15.04
C ALA A 42 -7.66 -14.81 15.84
N ARG A 43 -7.83 -15.33 17.07
CA ARG A 43 -6.70 -15.67 17.94
C ARG A 43 -5.79 -16.73 17.31
N ARG A 44 -6.37 -17.83 16.79
CA ARG A 44 -5.58 -18.85 16.09
C ARG A 44 -4.92 -18.33 14.83
N GLY A 45 -5.57 -17.41 14.12
CA GLY A 45 -4.99 -16.75 12.95
C GLY A 45 -3.71 -15.98 13.26
N ILE A 46 -3.75 -15.19 14.33
CA ILE A 46 -2.59 -14.45 14.87
C ILE A 46 -1.50 -15.40 15.34
N GLU A 47 -1.84 -16.44 16.10
CA GLU A 47 -0.88 -17.44 16.59
C GLU A 47 -0.24 -18.26 15.44
N ALA A 48 -0.91 -18.36 14.30
CA ALA A 48 -0.43 -19.05 13.10
C ALA A 48 0.36 -18.14 12.16
N ALA A 49 0.63 -16.89 12.54
CA ALA A 49 1.42 -15.98 11.73
C ALA A 49 2.86 -16.49 11.59
N GLU A 50 3.38 -16.47 10.37
CA GLU A 50 4.70 -17.02 10.07
C GLU A 50 5.47 -16.15 9.08
N LEU A 51 6.76 -15.97 9.34
CA LEU A 51 7.70 -15.35 8.40
C LEU A 51 8.14 -16.39 7.36
N ILE A 52 7.88 -16.07 6.09
CA ILE A 52 8.19 -16.94 4.95
C ILE A 52 9.24 -16.25 4.09
N LEU A 53 10.33 -16.97 3.81
CA LEU A 53 11.43 -16.49 3.00
C LEU A 53 11.36 -17.09 1.60
N ALA A 54 11.45 -16.24 0.58
CA ALA A 54 11.59 -16.60 -0.83
C ALA A 54 10.71 -17.81 -1.24
N PRO A 55 9.37 -17.70 -1.16
CA PRO A 55 8.48 -18.82 -1.44
C PRO A 55 8.75 -19.38 -2.85
N PRO A 56 8.82 -20.72 -2.98
CA PRO A 56 9.17 -21.36 -4.24
C PRO A 56 8.08 -21.10 -5.29
N ARG A 57 8.47 -21.21 -6.56
CA ARG A 57 7.51 -21.18 -7.67
C ARG A 57 6.63 -22.44 -7.59
N ALA A 58 5.32 -22.27 -7.75
CA ALA A 58 4.40 -23.41 -7.85
C ALA A 58 4.76 -24.30 -9.07
N PRO A 59 4.64 -25.64 -8.94
CA PRO A 59 4.79 -26.52 -10.09
C PRO A 59 3.72 -26.18 -11.13
N PRO A 60 4.03 -26.34 -12.44
CA PRO A 60 3.04 -26.10 -13.48
C PRO A 60 1.84 -27.03 -13.28
N PRO A 61 0.61 -26.55 -13.46
CA PRO A 61 -0.56 -27.36 -13.23
C PRO A 61 -0.65 -28.50 -14.26
N PRO A 62 -1.33 -29.61 -13.93
CA PRO A 62 -1.47 -30.74 -14.85
C PRO A 62 -2.18 -30.32 -16.14
N PRO A 63 -1.87 -30.94 -17.29
CA PRO A 63 -2.40 -30.52 -18.61
C PRO A 63 -3.93 -30.56 -18.74
N THR A 64 -4.62 -31.18 -17.79
CA THR A 64 -6.09 -31.28 -17.73
C THR A 64 -6.77 -30.12 -17.02
N SER A 65 -6.03 -29.21 -16.35
CA SER A 65 -6.62 -28.04 -15.69
C SER A 65 -6.79 -26.89 -16.67
N SER A 66 -8.03 -26.46 -16.92
CA SER A 66 -8.30 -25.17 -17.55
C SER A 66 -8.06 -24.06 -16.53
N SER A 67 -6.83 -23.57 -16.46
CA SER A 67 -6.54 -22.38 -15.67
C SER A 67 -6.77 -21.13 -16.51
N SER A 68 -7.76 -20.33 -16.11
CA SER A 68 -7.92 -18.97 -16.61
C SER A 68 -7.02 -18.03 -15.80
N PRO A 69 -6.37 -17.04 -16.44
CA PRO A 69 -5.68 -15.99 -15.69
C PRO A 69 -6.66 -15.23 -14.80
N PRO A 70 -6.21 -14.68 -13.65
CA PRO A 70 -7.06 -13.89 -12.79
C PRO A 70 -7.58 -12.66 -13.55
N ARG A 71 -8.83 -12.27 -13.26
CA ARG A 71 -9.33 -10.94 -13.64
C ARG A 71 -8.52 -9.88 -12.89
N LEU A 72 -8.14 -8.80 -13.58
CA LEU A 72 -7.40 -7.70 -12.98
C LEU A 72 -8.26 -6.43 -13.00
N ALA A 73 -8.49 -5.84 -11.84
CA ALA A 73 -9.26 -4.61 -11.69
C ALA A 73 -8.50 -3.54 -10.91
N LEU A 74 -8.74 -2.28 -11.23
CA LEU A 74 -8.34 -1.11 -10.45
C LEU A 74 -9.58 -0.53 -9.76
N GLN A 75 -9.47 -0.27 -8.47
CA GLN A 75 -10.54 0.34 -7.70
C GLN A 75 -10.01 1.53 -6.89
N VAL A 76 -10.68 2.68 -7.01
CA VAL A 76 -10.42 3.85 -6.18
C VAL A 76 -11.10 3.64 -4.82
N ALA A 77 -10.39 2.99 -3.89
CA ALA A 77 -10.88 2.65 -2.57
C ALA A 77 -9.71 2.29 -1.64
N ASP A 78 -9.96 2.27 -0.32
CA ASP A 78 -9.04 1.66 0.61
C ASP A 78 -9.03 0.12 0.51
N THR A 79 -7.96 -0.49 1.03
CA THR A 79 -7.69 -1.92 0.93
C THR A 79 -8.83 -2.80 1.49
N LEU A 80 -9.42 -2.42 2.63
CA LEU A 80 -10.43 -3.24 3.29
C LEU A 80 -11.79 -3.10 2.61
N ARG A 81 -12.12 -1.90 2.12
CA ARG A 81 -13.34 -1.68 1.33
C ARG A 81 -13.32 -2.47 0.02
N ALA A 82 -12.18 -2.48 -0.67
CA ALA A 82 -11.98 -3.30 -1.87
C ALA A 82 -12.08 -4.81 -1.55
N ALA A 83 -11.47 -5.28 -0.45
CA ALA A 83 -11.58 -6.66 0.00
C ALA A 83 -13.03 -7.06 0.34
N ARG A 84 -13.79 -6.17 1.00
CA ARG A 84 -15.19 -6.41 1.32
C ARG A 84 -16.04 -6.55 0.06
N ALA A 85 -15.84 -5.66 -0.91
CA ALA A 85 -16.51 -5.73 -2.22
C ALA A 85 -16.12 -6.98 -3.02
N LEU A 86 -14.87 -7.44 -2.92
CA LEU A 86 -14.43 -8.67 -3.59
C LEU A 86 -15.08 -9.93 -2.98
N THR A 87 -15.26 -9.94 -1.66
CA THR A 87 -15.89 -11.07 -0.94
C THR A 87 -17.30 -11.39 -1.44
N THR A 88 -18.05 -10.39 -1.91
CA THR A 88 -19.42 -10.57 -2.43
C THR A 88 -19.47 -10.91 -3.91
N ARG A 89 -18.36 -10.73 -4.65
CA ARG A 89 -18.32 -10.86 -6.12
C ARG A 89 -17.82 -12.21 -6.62
N ILE A 90 -16.90 -12.86 -5.92
CA ILE A 90 -16.32 -14.12 -6.38
C ILE A 90 -17.40 -15.21 -6.44
N PRO A 91 -17.79 -15.69 -7.64
CA PRO A 91 -18.86 -16.67 -7.79
C PRO A 91 -18.43 -18.06 -7.29
N GLY A 92 -19.39 -18.86 -6.82
CA GLY A 92 -19.20 -20.31 -6.65
C GLY A 92 -18.52 -20.78 -5.37
N THR A 93 -18.09 -19.88 -4.49
CA THR A 93 -17.64 -20.22 -3.12
C THR A 93 -18.60 -19.59 -2.11
N THR A 94 -19.04 -20.36 -1.10
CA THR A 94 -19.93 -19.83 -0.04
C THR A 94 -19.23 -18.78 0.84
N THR A 95 -17.89 -18.80 0.87
CA THR A 95 -17.03 -17.83 1.57
C THR A 95 -15.65 -17.79 0.89
N PRO A 96 -15.41 -16.90 -0.09
CA PRO A 96 -14.11 -16.80 -0.74
C PRO A 96 -13.02 -16.35 0.25
N ARG A 97 -11.80 -16.88 0.09
CA ARG A 97 -10.63 -16.49 0.88
C ARG A 97 -9.93 -15.33 0.19
N ILE A 98 -10.01 -14.15 0.81
CA ILE A 98 -9.39 -12.93 0.32
C ILE A 98 -8.10 -12.66 1.10
N ALA A 99 -7.00 -12.46 0.37
CA ALA A 99 -5.75 -11.96 0.95
C ALA A 99 -5.50 -10.51 0.58
N ILE A 100 -5.03 -9.72 1.55
CA ILE A 100 -4.65 -8.32 1.34
C ILE A 100 -3.15 -8.14 1.57
N LEU A 101 -2.52 -7.24 0.81
CA LEU A 101 -1.14 -6.82 1.05
C LEU A 101 -1.11 -5.73 2.12
N ASN A 102 -0.51 -5.99 3.27
CA ASN A 102 -0.08 -4.94 4.20
C ASN A 102 1.24 -4.34 3.68
N MET A 103 1.19 -3.06 3.32
CA MET A 103 2.30 -2.28 2.76
C MET A 103 3.22 -1.81 3.89
N ALA A 104 3.90 -2.77 4.49
CA ALA A 104 4.45 -2.66 5.83
C ALA A 104 5.71 -1.81 5.92
N SER A 105 5.94 -1.29 7.12
CA SER A 105 7.23 -0.83 7.58
C SER A 105 8.23 -1.98 7.69
N PRO A 106 9.46 -1.88 7.17
CA PRO A 106 10.46 -2.93 7.30
C PRO A 106 11.01 -3.04 8.72
N LEU A 107 10.86 -1.98 9.54
CA LEU A 107 11.56 -1.84 10.82
C LEU A 107 10.63 -1.88 12.04
N HIS A 108 9.37 -1.50 11.90
CA HIS A 108 8.47 -1.32 13.04
C HIS A 108 7.10 -1.97 12.78
N PRO A 109 6.65 -2.91 13.64
CA PRO A 109 5.30 -3.44 13.56
C PRO A 109 4.21 -2.38 13.58
N GLY A 110 3.36 -2.39 12.57
CA GLY A 110 2.28 -1.41 12.43
C GLY A 110 2.76 0.02 12.16
N GLY A 111 4.03 0.20 11.76
CA GLY A 111 4.59 1.50 11.40
C GLY A 111 4.43 2.55 12.50
N GLY A 112 3.82 3.68 12.14
CA GLY A 112 3.53 4.80 13.02
C GLY A 112 2.19 4.72 13.74
N PHE A 113 1.55 3.55 13.84
CA PHE A 113 0.19 3.38 14.39
C PHE A 113 -0.01 4.04 15.75
N LEU A 114 0.90 3.80 16.70
CA LEU A 114 0.83 4.38 18.05
C LEU A 114 1.16 5.89 18.09
N THR A 115 1.74 6.41 17.02
CA THR A 115 2.07 7.85 16.86
C THR A 115 1.02 8.61 16.05
N GLY A 116 -0.05 7.91 15.62
CA GLY A 116 -1.16 8.52 14.87
C GLY A 116 -0.84 8.81 13.41
N ALA A 117 0.11 8.10 12.79
CA ALA A 117 0.26 8.12 11.33
C ALA A 117 -0.97 7.52 10.63
N SER A 118 -1.13 7.81 9.34
CA SER A 118 -2.31 7.44 8.53
C SER A 118 -1.98 6.77 7.21
N SER A 119 -0.86 6.05 7.13
CA SER A 119 -0.61 5.24 5.95
C SER A 119 -1.51 3.99 5.96
N GLN A 120 -1.42 3.20 4.89
CA GLN A 120 -2.22 2.00 4.74
C GLN A 120 -2.02 1.00 5.89
N GLU A 121 -0.77 0.79 6.34
CA GLU A 121 -0.48 -0.14 7.45
C GLU A 121 -1.15 0.29 8.76
N GLU A 122 -1.11 1.57 9.12
CA GLU A 122 -1.75 2.08 10.33
C GLU A 122 -3.28 1.96 10.26
N SER A 123 -3.87 2.20 9.07
CA SER A 123 -5.31 1.99 8.85
C SER A 123 -5.69 0.52 9.07
N LEU A 124 -4.89 -0.43 8.55
CA LEU A 124 -5.09 -1.85 8.79
C LEU A 124 -4.98 -2.19 10.28
N CYS A 125 -3.99 -1.64 10.99
CA CYS A 125 -3.83 -1.86 12.43
C CYS A 125 -4.98 -1.27 13.26
N MET A 126 -5.59 -0.17 12.82
CA MET A 126 -6.74 0.45 13.49
C MET A 126 -8.04 -0.33 13.32
N ARG A 127 -8.20 -0.98 12.16
CA ARG A 127 -9.47 -1.59 11.72
C ARG A 127 -9.49 -3.10 11.86
N THR A 128 -8.34 -3.72 12.13
CA THR A 128 -8.18 -5.18 12.16
C THR A 128 -7.37 -5.68 13.34
N THR A 129 -7.41 -6.98 13.57
CA THR A 129 -6.61 -7.67 14.59
C THR A 129 -5.20 -8.03 14.11
N LEU A 130 -4.68 -7.37 13.07
CA LEU A 130 -3.37 -7.66 12.48
C LEU A 130 -2.21 -7.39 13.44
N LEU A 131 -2.19 -6.23 14.11
CA LEU A 131 -0.99 -5.76 14.83
C LEU A 131 -0.38 -6.79 15.82
N PRO A 132 -1.16 -7.53 16.63
CA PRO A 132 -0.60 -8.57 17.51
C PRO A 132 0.09 -9.74 16.79
N SER A 133 -0.13 -9.95 15.49
CA SER A 133 0.57 -11.00 14.72
C SER A 133 1.94 -10.56 14.19
N LEU A 134 2.22 -9.25 14.27
CA LEU A 134 3.44 -8.65 13.77
C LEU A 134 4.54 -8.72 14.83
N ASP A 135 5.08 -9.91 15.05
CA ASP A 135 6.15 -10.16 16.03
C ASP A 135 7.43 -9.39 15.68
N ASP A 136 7.95 -8.60 16.62
CA ASP A 136 9.21 -7.86 16.52
C ASP A 136 10.39 -8.74 16.05
N ALA A 137 10.40 -10.03 16.40
CA ALA A 137 11.44 -10.96 15.98
C ALA A 137 11.49 -11.20 14.46
N HIS A 138 10.40 -10.92 13.75
CA HIS A 138 10.33 -10.99 12.29
C HIS A 138 10.74 -9.67 11.60
N TYR A 139 10.87 -8.58 12.34
CA TYR A 139 11.17 -7.25 11.81
C TYR A 139 12.67 -7.02 11.58
N ARG A 140 12.95 -5.97 10.79
CA ARG A 140 13.99 -6.02 9.74
C ARG A 140 13.56 -7.00 8.66
N LEU A 141 12.33 -6.79 8.17
CA LEU A 141 11.70 -7.64 7.17
C LEU A 141 12.68 -7.91 6.03
N PRO A 142 12.99 -9.18 5.72
CA PRO A 142 13.93 -9.50 4.66
C PRO A 142 13.46 -8.97 3.31
N ASP A 143 14.41 -8.66 2.44
CA ASP A 143 14.11 -8.17 1.09
C ASP A 143 13.17 -9.10 0.33
N LEU A 144 13.38 -10.41 0.43
CA LEU A 144 12.50 -11.45 -0.11
C LEU A 144 11.87 -12.25 1.03
N GLY A 145 11.32 -11.57 2.03
CA GLY A 145 10.52 -12.16 3.09
C GLY A 145 9.16 -11.49 3.24
N ALA A 146 8.16 -12.26 3.68
CA ALA A 146 6.85 -11.75 4.04
C ALA A 146 6.29 -12.52 5.23
N ILE A 147 5.54 -11.84 6.09
CA ILE A 147 4.76 -12.49 7.16
C ILE A 147 3.38 -12.80 6.58
N TYR A 148 2.96 -14.06 6.62
CA TYR A 148 1.59 -14.44 6.31
C TYR A 148 0.81 -14.57 7.61
N THR A 149 -0.31 -13.84 7.73
CA THR A 149 -1.24 -13.96 8.87
C THR A 149 -2.61 -14.37 8.34
N PRO A 150 -3.07 -15.62 8.59
CA PRO A 150 -4.41 -16.03 8.22
C PRO A 150 -5.47 -15.49 9.19
N ASP A 151 -6.73 -15.47 8.76
CA ASP A 151 -7.90 -15.24 9.65
C ASP A 151 -7.82 -13.94 10.48
N VAL A 152 -7.31 -12.86 9.90
CA VAL A 152 -7.32 -11.53 10.52
C VAL A 152 -8.74 -10.99 10.54
N LEU A 153 -9.26 -10.76 11.75
CA LEU A 153 -10.58 -10.20 11.96
C LEU A 153 -10.59 -8.70 11.62
N VAL A 154 -11.48 -8.31 10.70
CA VAL A 154 -11.84 -6.92 10.40
C VAL A 154 -13.01 -6.53 11.31
N PHE A 155 -12.81 -5.48 12.11
CA PHE A 155 -13.79 -5.03 13.10
C PHE A 155 -14.20 -3.56 12.96
N ARG A 156 -13.68 -2.83 11.97
CA ARG A 156 -14.18 -1.51 11.57
C ARG A 156 -14.21 -1.37 10.04
N GLU A 157 -15.24 -0.72 9.52
CA GLU A 157 -15.29 -0.31 8.10
C GLU A 157 -14.63 1.06 7.88
N GLY A 158 -14.61 1.95 8.88
CA GLY A 158 -13.88 3.21 8.88
C GLY A 158 -12.99 3.35 10.12
N GLU A 159 -12.44 4.53 10.41
CA GLU A 159 -11.63 4.72 11.62
C GLU A 159 -12.47 4.86 12.90
N GLU A 160 -13.76 5.14 12.79
CA GLU A 160 -14.60 5.54 13.92
C GLU A 160 -15.36 4.38 14.57
N ASP A 161 -16.20 3.71 13.80
CA ASP A 161 -17.19 2.78 14.32
C ASP A 161 -16.72 1.33 14.30
N VAL A 162 -16.95 0.66 15.43
CA VAL A 162 -16.73 -0.78 15.55
C VAL A 162 -17.95 -1.51 15.03
N LEU A 163 -17.73 -2.40 14.06
CA LEU A 163 -18.76 -3.24 13.46
C LEU A 163 -19.48 -4.10 14.50
N GLU A 164 -20.78 -4.29 14.30
CA GLU A 164 -21.53 -5.30 15.03
C GLU A 164 -20.97 -6.69 14.77
N LYS A 165 -21.17 -7.62 15.71
CA LYS A 165 -20.60 -8.98 15.64
C LYS A 165 -20.94 -9.70 14.33
N ARG A 166 -22.12 -9.47 13.76
CA ARG A 166 -22.60 -10.11 12.52
C ARG A 166 -21.95 -9.58 11.25
N ASP A 167 -21.46 -8.34 11.27
CA ASP A 167 -20.90 -7.67 10.09
C ASP A 167 -19.38 -7.83 9.98
N ARG A 168 -18.75 -8.21 11.10
CA ARG A 168 -17.33 -8.55 11.16
C ARG A 168 -17.00 -9.73 10.25
N TRP A 169 -15.82 -9.68 9.66
CA TRP A 169 -15.38 -10.61 8.64
C TRP A 169 -13.88 -10.83 8.74
N PHE A 170 -13.36 -11.75 7.94
CA PHE A 170 -11.98 -12.21 8.01
C PHE A 170 -11.29 -12.04 6.67
N VAL A 171 -10.02 -11.67 6.73
CA VAL A 171 -9.09 -11.64 5.59
C VAL A 171 -7.80 -12.32 5.99
N ASP A 172 -7.06 -12.82 5.00
CA ASP A 172 -5.66 -13.14 5.19
C ASP A 172 -4.81 -11.90 4.88
N VAL A 173 -3.67 -11.77 5.52
CA VAL A 173 -2.77 -10.63 5.31
C VAL A 173 -1.38 -11.12 4.96
N VAL A 174 -0.86 -10.60 3.84
CA VAL A 174 0.56 -10.72 3.48
C VAL A 174 1.24 -9.41 3.87
N THR A 175 2.12 -9.43 4.85
CA THR A 175 2.88 -8.27 5.33
C THR A 175 4.27 -8.30 4.71
N ALA A 176 4.57 -7.30 3.88
CA ALA A 176 5.88 -7.13 3.26
C ALA A 176 6.18 -5.65 3.05
N ALA A 177 7.46 -5.29 3.11
CA ALA A 177 7.92 -3.90 2.99
C ALA A 177 8.60 -3.62 1.66
N MET A 178 8.42 -2.41 1.10
CA MET A 178 9.21 -1.91 -0.04
C MET A 178 10.50 -1.22 0.44
N PRO A 179 11.52 -1.06 -0.43
CA PRO A 179 12.61 -0.13 -0.18
C PRO A 179 12.08 1.30 0.05
N ARG A 180 12.71 2.01 0.98
CA ARG A 180 12.35 3.40 1.31
C ARG A 180 13.29 4.36 0.58
N ASN A 181 12.70 5.33 -0.12
CA ASN A 181 13.38 6.37 -0.90
C ASN A 181 14.51 5.80 -1.80
N PRO A 182 14.21 4.82 -2.68
CA PRO A 182 15.22 4.33 -3.61
C PRO A 182 15.71 5.46 -4.50
N GLU A 183 16.94 5.34 -5.01
CA GLU A 183 17.48 6.33 -5.94
C GLU A 183 16.65 6.33 -7.23
N THR A 184 16.26 7.52 -7.68
CA THR A 184 15.47 7.70 -8.89
C THR A 184 16.08 8.73 -9.83
N LYS A 185 15.80 8.58 -11.11
CA LYS A 185 16.08 9.55 -12.17
C LYS A 185 14.75 10.02 -12.73
N GLN A 186 14.63 11.32 -12.96
CA GLN A 186 13.51 11.89 -13.69
C GLN A 186 13.90 12.13 -15.14
N ASP A 187 13.00 11.83 -16.06
CA ASP A 187 13.14 12.22 -17.46
C ASP A 187 12.66 13.67 -17.71
N GLU A 188 12.76 14.12 -18.96
CA GLU A 188 12.39 15.48 -19.36
C GLU A 188 10.90 15.78 -19.19
N ASP A 189 10.07 14.74 -19.18
CA ASP A 189 8.62 14.80 -19.00
C ASP A 189 8.20 14.71 -17.52
N GLY A 190 9.17 14.56 -16.61
CA GLY A 190 8.97 14.52 -15.16
C GLY A 190 8.63 13.13 -14.61
N PHE A 191 8.71 12.06 -15.41
CA PHE A 191 8.49 10.70 -14.93
C PHE A 191 9.73 10.20 -14.18
N ALA A 192 9.53 9.86 -12.91
CA ALA A 192 10.54 9.21 -12.11
C ALA A 192 10.65 7.71 -12.45
N ALA A 193 11.88 7.22 -12.51
CA ALA A 193 12.20 5.81 -12.67
C ALA A 193 13.39 5.43 -11.79
N TYR A 194 13.51 4.15 -11.40
CA TYR A 194 14.63 3.72 -10.56
C TYR A 194 15.98 3.94 -11.25
N SER A 195 16.97 4.40 -10.50
CA SER A 195 18.33 4.64 -11.02
C SER A 195 19.06 3.36 -11.35
N ASP A 196 18.95 2.35 -10.46
CA ASP A 196 19.60 1.04 -10.60
C ASP A 196 18.61 0.00 -11.15
N PRO A 197 18.98 -0.76 -12.20
CA PRO A 197 18.23 -1.93 -12.64
C PRO A 197 17.98 -2.97 -11.53
N LYS A 198 18.86 -3.08 -10.53
CA LYS A 198 18.70 -4.02 -9.39
C LYS A 198 17.49 -3.70 -8.54
N ASP A 199 17.15 -2.43 -8.36
CA ASP A 199 15.94 -2.03 -7.63
C ASP A 199 14.70 -2.54 -8.36
N ARG A 200 14.65 -2.38 -9.69
CA ARG A 200 13.57 -2.93 -10.52
C ARG A 200 13.45 -4.45 -10.38
N GLU A 201 14.58 -5.14 -10.38
CA GLU A 201 14.61 -6.60 -10.23
C GLU A 201 14.12 -7.04 -8.86
N LEU A 202 14.56 -6.35 -7.81
CA LEU A 202 14.13 -6.57 -6.43
C LEU A 202 12.62 -6.35 -6.29
N ILE A 203 12.07 -5.22 -6.76
CA ILE A 203 10.63 -4.93 -6.68
C ILE A 203 9.82 -6.03 -7.37
N VAL A 204 10.23 -6.44 -8.57
CA VAL A 204 9.54 -7.52 -9.31
C VAL A 204 9.65 -8.85 -8.56
N ALA A 205 10.79 -9.16 -7.93
CA ALA A 205 10.95 -10.37 -7.14
C ALA A 205 10.06 -10.36 -5.88
N LYS A 206 9.91 -9.21 -5.22
CA LYS A 206 9.02 -9.01 -4.07
C LYS A 206 7.55 -9.19 -4.44
N MET A 207 7.13 -8.62 -5.57
CA MET A 207 5.76 -8.80 -6.09
C MET A 207 5.46 -10.26 -6.44
N ARG A 208 6.41 -10.99 -7.03
CA ARG A 208 6.27 -12.44 -7.26
C ARG A 208 6.16 -13.22 -5.95
N MET A 209 6.96 -12.87 -4.95
CA MET A 209 6.88 -13.50 -3.63
C MET A 209 5.47 -13.37 -3.04
N VAL A 210 4.89 -12.16 -3.06
CA VAL A 210 3.52 -11.91 -2.56
C VAL A 210 2.52 -12.80 -3.30
N MET A 211 2.57 -12.83 -4.63
CA MET A 211 1.63 -13.63 -5.44
C MET A 211 1.82 -15.15 -5.26
N ARG A 212 3.06 -15.62 -5.15
CA ARG A 212 3.35 -17.04 -4.86
C ARG A 212 2.82 -17.45 -3.49
N LEU A 213 2.97 -16.58 -2.50
CA LEU A 213 2.46 -16.82 -1.16
C LEU A 213 0.93 -16.92 -1.19
N CYS A 214 0.25 -15.96 -1.79
CA CYS A 214 -1.20 -16.00 -2.04
C CYS A 214 -1.63 -17.32 -2.70
N GLN A 215 -1.01 -17.68 -3.82
CA GLN A 215 -1.32 -18.93 -4.54
C GLN A 215 -1.11 -20.17 -3.66
N SER A 216 0.02 -20.25 -2.94
CA SER A 216 0.35 -21.40 -2.09
C SER A 216 -0.63 -21.59 -0.93
N ARG A 217 -1.31 -20.54 -0.51
CA ARG A 217 -2.31 -20.55 0.57
C ARG A 217 -3.74 -20.76 0.07
N GLY A 218 -3.90 -20.94 -1.24
CA GLY A 218 -5.20 -21.20 -1.87
C GLY A 218 -6.16 -20.03 -1.67
N VAL A 219 -5.67 -18.80 -1.85
CA VAL A 219 -6.52 -17.61 -1.79
C VAL A 219 -7.26 -17.46 -3.11
N ASP A 220 -8.55 -17.12 -3.05
CA ASP A 220 -9.40 -16.96 -4.22
C ASP A 220 -9.26 -15.56 -4.83
N GLY A 221 -9.02 -14.55 -3.98
CA GLY A 221 -8.91 -13.16 -4.38
C GLY A 221 -7.79 -12.43 -3.67
N VAL A 222 -7.15 -11.46 -4.34
CA VAL A 222 -6.03 -10.70 -3.79
C VAL A 222 -6.27 -9.20 -3.92
N ILE A 223 -6.11 -8.47 -2.82
CA ILE A 223 -6.07 -7.00 -2.83
C ILE A 223 -4.63 -6.52 -2.72
N LEU A 224 -4.21 -5.77 -3.73
CA LEU A 224 -2.93 -5.12 -3.87
C LEU A 224 -3.13 -3.60 -3.91
N GLY A 225 -2.10 -2.84 -4.30
CA GLY A 225 -2.21 -1.41 -4.52
C GLY A 225 -0.87 -0.78 -4.92
N ALA A 226 -0.78 0.54 -4.76
CA ALA A 226 0.41 1.35 -5.04
C ALA A 226 1.51 1.15 -3.97
N TRP A 227 2.03 -0.07 -3.87
CA TRP A 227 2.95 -0.51 -2.82
C TRP A 227 4.24 0.32 -2.83
N GLY A 228 4.44 1.09 -1.75
CA GLY A 228 5.63 1.93 -1.55
C GLY A 228 5.57 3.32 -2.22
N CYS A 229 4.47 3.68 -2.89
CA CYS A 229 4.37 4.93 -3.65
C CYS A 229 4.08 6.19 -2.80
N GLY A 230 3.65 6.02 -1.55
CA GLY A 230 3.43 7.14 -0.61
C GLY A 230 4.73 7.54 0.12
N ALA A 231 4.73 7.43 1.44
CA ALA A 231 5.85 7.81 2.33
C ALA A 231 7.22 7.14 2.03
N TYR A 232 7.23 6.13 1.14
CA TYR A 232 8.41 5.37 0.75
C TYR A 232 9.01 5.83 -0.58
N GLY A 233 8.36 6.76 -1.29
CA GLY A 233 8.94 7.44 -2.44
C GLY A 233 9.22 6.57 -3.66
N ASN A 234 8.57 5.40 -3.79
CA ASN A 234 8.72 4.58 -4.99
C ASN A 234 7.94 5.20 -6.15
N PRO A 235 8.50 5.28 -7.38
CA PRO A 235 7.79 5.86 -8.52
C PRO A 235 6.55 5.03 -8.89
N VAL A 236 5.37 5.67 -8.89
CA VAL A 236 4.09 5.01 -9.21
C VAL A 236 4.12 4.28 -10.55
N GLY A 237 4.73 4.89 -11.57
CA GLY A 237 4.84 4.29 -12.90
C GLY A 237 5.69 3.02 -12.92
N GLU A 238 6.78 2.96 -12.15
CA GLU A 238 7.61 1.77 -12.04
C GLU A 238 6.91 0.65 -11.28
N VAL A 239 6.21 0.98 -10.19
CA VAL A 239 5.43 0.02 -9.40
C VAL A 239 4.28 -0.57 -10.23
N ALA A 240 3.55 0.26 -10.98
CA ALA A 240 2.51 -0.20 -11.90
C ALA A 240 3.06 -1.14 -12.98
N ARG A 241 4.16 -0.76 -13.65
CA ARG A 241 4.85 -1.60 -14.65
C ARG A 241 5.37 -2.91 -14.05
N ALA A 242 5.84 -2.89 -12.80
CA ALA A 242 6.30 -4.08 -12.10
C ALA A 242 5.14 -5.04 -11.80
N TRP A 243 4.00 -4.54 -11.31
CA TRP A 243 2.80 -5.36 -11.11
C TRP A 243 2.31 -5.96 -12.42
N ARG A 244 2.22 -5.14 -13.48
CA ARG A 244 1.87 -5.60 -14.83
C ARG A 244 2.75 -6.77 -15.29
N LYS A 245 4.07 -6.67 -15.08
CA LYS A 245 5.05 -7.70 -15.45
C LYS A 245 4.89 -9.00 -14.66
N VAL A 246 4.30 -8.94 -13.46
CA VAL A 246 4.05 -10.10 -12.59
C VAL A 246 2.68 -10.71 -12.88
N LEU A 247 1.66 -9.89 -13.05
CA LEU A 247 0.26 -10.33 -13.18
C LEU A 247 -0.10 -10.76 -14.60
N LEU A 248 0.48 -10.15 -15.63
CA LEU A 248 0.21 -10.49 -17.02
C LEU A 248 1.29 -11.40 -17.61
N PRO A 249 0.93 -12.44 -18.39
CA PRO A 249 1.88 -13.30 -19.05
C PRO A 249 2.74 -12.52 -20.06
N ARG A 250 4.02 -12.85 -20.13
CA ARG A 250 4.95 -12.27 -21.10
C ARG A 250 4.70 -12.87 -22.48
N ALA A 251 4.40 -12.03 -23.48
CA ALA A 251 4.45 -12.44 -24.88
C ALA A 251 5.92 -12.71 -25.29
N GLY A 252 6.21 -13.91 -25.81
CA GLY A 252 7.46 -14.20 -26.53
C GLY A 252 8.71 -14.58 -25.72
N GLY A 253 8.60 -14.92 -24.43
CA GLY A 253 9.74 -15.36 -23.62
C GLY A 253 10.10 -16.86 -23.80
N LYS A 254 11.40 -17.19 -23.82
CA LYS A 254 11.89 -18.60 -23.87
C LYS A 254 11.54 -19.44 -22.62
N LYS A 255 11.24 -18.79 -21.49
CA LYS A 255 10.83 -19.46 -20.24
C LYS A 255 9.31 -19.36 -20.07
N LYS A 256 8.65 -20.46 -19.69
CA LYS A 256 7.21 -20.47 -19.38
C LYS A 256 6.93 -19.43 -18.27
N PRO A 257 6.01 -18.47 -18.49
CA PRO A 257 5.64 -17.49 -17.48
C PRO A 257 5.08 -18.18 -16.23
N GLU A 258 5.18 -17.52 -15.08
CA GLU A 258 4.46 -17.94 -13.89
C GLU A 258 2.97 -17.66 -14.09
N THR A 259 2.14 -18.58 -13.60
CA THR A 259 0.68 -18.51 -13.65
C THR A 259 0.14 -18.46 -12.23
N TRP A 260 -0.97 -17.75 -12.04
CA TRP A 260 -1.59 -17.53 -10.73
C TRP A 260 -2.83 -18.41 -10.58
N ASP A 261 -2.64 -19.71 -10.83
CA ASP A 261 -3.69 -20.72 -10.77
C ASP A 261 -4.36 -20.74 -9.40
N GLY A 262 -5.70 -20.79 -9.37
CA GLY A 262 -6.51 -20.75 -8.15
C GLY A 262 -6.89 -19.34 -7.68
N ILE A 263 -6.21 -18.30 -8.16
CA ILE A 263 -6.59 -16.91 -7.92
C ILE A 263 -7.56 -16.49 -9.02
N SER A 264 -8.79 -16.15 -8.64
CA SER A 264 -9.85 -15.75 -9.57
C SER A 264 -9.74 -14.28 -9.95
N GLU A 265 -9.38 -13.42 -8.99
CA GLU A 265 -9.38 -11.98 -9.18
C GLU A 265 -8.30 -11.28 -8.34
N VAL A 266 -7.68 -10.26 -8.93
CA VAL A 266 -6.70 -9.38 -8.28
C VAL A 266 -7.17 -7.94 -8.44
N VAL A 267 -7.36 -7.25 -7.33
CA VAL A 267 -7.78 -5.84 -7.31
C VAL A 267 -6.63 -4.97 -6.83
N LEU A 268 -6.30 -3.95 -7.61
CA LEU A 268 -5.36 -2.90 -7.27
C LEU A 268 -6.18 -1.78 -6.59
N ALA A 269 -6.21 -1.77 -5.25
CA ALA A 269 -6.94 -0.77 -4.48
C ALA A 269 -6.03 0.43 -4.16
N ILE A 270 -6.39 1.61 -4.67
CA ILE A 270 -5.62 2.86 -4.49
C ILE A 270 -6.59 3.94 -4.04
N LYS A 271 -6.45 4.41 -2.79
CA LYS A 271 -7.38 5.40 -2.20
C LYS A 271 -7.33 6.75 -2.92
N ASP A 272 -6.13 7.23 -3.23
CA ASP A 272 -5.90 8.51 -3.90
C ASP A 272 -6.24 8.43 -5.40
N ALA A 273 -7.16 9.27 -5.86
CA ALA A 273 -7.67 9.21 -7.23
C ALA A 273 -6.62 9.62 -8.28
N GLY A 274 -5.75 10.59 -7.95
CA GLY A 274 -4.67 11.03 -8.84
C GLY A 274 -3.63 9.95 -9.05
N MET A 275 -3.20 9.29 -7.97
CA MET A 275 -2.30 8.16 -7.97
C MET A 275 -2.92 6.95 -8.67
N ALA A 276 -4.22 6.70 -8.48
CA ALA A 276 -4.93 5.64 -9.17
C ALA A 276 -4.91 5.87 -10.70
N ALA A 277 -5.18 7.10 -11.14
CA ALA A 277 -5.10 7.45 -12.56
C ALA A 277 -3.68 7.28 -13.14
N ALA A 278 -2.66 7.80 -12.45
CA ALA A 278 -1.26 7.64 -12.87
C ALA A 278 -0.81 6.16 -12.87
N PHE A 279 -1.30 5.37 -11.91
CA PHE A 279 -1.06 3.93 -11.86
C PHE A 279 -1.73 3.22 -13.04
N SER A 280 -2.99 3.54 -13.34
CA SER A 280 -3.74 2.98 -14.47
C SER A 280 -3.04 3.26 -15.80
N GLU A 281 -2.66 4.51 -16.03
CA GLU A 281 -1.96 4.95 -17.23
C GLU A 281 -0.64 4.17 -17.43
N ALA A 282 0.15 4.05 -16.37
CA ALA A 282 1.42 3.33 -16.41
C ALA A 282 1.28 1.81 -16.51
N PHE A 283 0.20 1.23 -15.97
CA PHE A 283 -0.12 -0.18 -16.11
C PHE A 283 -0.58 -0.50 -17.55
N GLY A 284 -1.36 0.39 -18.15
CA GLY A 284 -1.87 0.28 -19.50
C GLY A 284 -2.86 -0.88 -19.67
N LYS A 285 -2.87 -1.50 -20.86
CA LYS A 285 -3.87 -2.52 -21.21
C LYS A 285 -3.79 -3.76 -20.31
N GLY A 286 -4.97 -4.27 -19.94
CA GLY A 286 -5.15 -5.49 -19.15
C GLY A 286 -5.56 -5.25 -17.70
N LEU A 287 -5.89 -4.01 -17.33
CA LEU A 287 -6.45 -3.62 -16.04
C LEU A 287 -7.83 -3.00 -16.29
N GLU A 288 -8.87 -3.57 -15.71
CA GLU A 288 -10.24 -3.06 -15.83
C GLU A 288 -10.47 -1.97 -14.76
N GLU A 289 -10.86 -0.77 -15.17
CA GLU A 289 -11.22 0.29 -14.22
C GLU A 289 -12.64 0.05 -13.72
N GLU A 290 -12.80 0.04 -12.39
CA GLU A 290 -14.10 -0.09 -11.76
C GLU A 290 -14.52 1.22 -11.13
N ASP A 291 -15.68 1.73 -11.56
CA ASP A 291 -16.32 2.87 -10.93
C ASP A 291 -16.62 2.52 -9.46
N ALA A 292 -16.18 3.38 -8.55
CA ALA A 292 -16.53 3.28 -7.15
C ALA A 292 -18.06 3.26 -7.04
N THR A 293 -18.64 2.14 -6.61
CA THR A 293 -20.08 2.03 -6.38
C THR A 293 -20.48 3.00 -5.26
N GLY A 294 -20.90 4.21 -5.64
CA GLY A 294 -21.99 4.98 -5.04
C GLY A 294 -21.95 5.34 -3.55
N GLN A 295 -20.82 5.25 -2.86
CA GLN A 295 -20.65 5.85 -1.53
C GLN A 295 -19.48 6.81 -1.60
N LYS A 296 -19.81 8.10 -1.73
CA LYS A 296 -18.89 9.19 -1.39
C LYS A 296 -18.65 9.06 0.11
N ASP A 297 -17.56 8.42 0.48
CA ASP A 297 -17.03 8.59 1.82
C ASP A 297 -16.47 10.02 1.86
N ASP A 298 -17.11 10.91 2.62
CA ASP A 298 -16.58 12.23 2.98
C ASP A 298 -15.37 12.09 3.93
N GLU A 299 -14.42 11.21 3.60
CA GLU A 299 -13.12 11.13 4.24
C GLU A 299 -12.11 11.82 3.34
N GLU A 300 -11.97 13.14 3.58
CA GLU A 300 -10.94 13.97 2.94
C GLU A 300 -9.55 13.31 3.08
N GLU A 301 -8.75 13.48 2.03
CA GLU A 301 -7.39 12.95 1.87
C GLU A 301 -6.48 13.45 3.00
N ASP A 302 -6.35 12.65 4.06
CA ASP A 302 -5.47 12.93 5.20
C ASP A 302 -4.01 12.55 4.89
N GLU A 303 -3.42 13.19 3.87
CA GLU A 303 -1.97 13.45 3.92
C GLU A 303 -1.72 14.46 5.04
N SER A 304 -0.74 14.20 5.91
CA SER A 304 -0.46 15.14 6.99
C SER A 304 0.04 16.46 6.38
N GLU A 305 -0.36 17.62 6.94
CA GLU A 305 0.15 18.92 6.50
C GLU A 305 1.69 18.94 6.49
N GLU A 306 2.34 18.21 7.41
CA GLU A 306 3.79 18.02 7.44
C GLU A 306 4.30 17.26 6.21
N ASP A 307 3.62 16.19 5.77
CA ASP A 307 4.00 15.43 4.57
C ASP A 307 3.72 16.24 3.28
N GLN A 308 2.62 16.99 3.24
CA GLN A 308 2.29 17.89 2.14
C GLN A 308 3.29 19.05 2.05
N GLU A 309 3.66 19.64 3.18
CA GLU A 309 4.66 20.70 3.27
C GLU A 309 6.05 20.18 2.90
N LEU A 310 6.44 18.99 3.38
CA LEU A 310 7.72 18.37 3.05
C LEU A 310 7.80 17.99 1.57
N SER A 311 6.71 17.46 1.00
CA SER A 311 6.59 17.13 -0.43
C SER A 311 6.63 18.40 -1.30
N SER A 312 5.90 19.44 -0.90
CA SER A 312 5.90 20.76 -1.55
C SER A 312 7.28 21.43 -1.48
N LEU A 313 7.95 21.35 -0.32
CA LEU A 313 9.29 21.87 -0.11
C LEU A 313 10.31 21.14 -0.99
N ARG A 314 10.27 19.81 -1.04
CA ARG A 314 11.11 19.00 -1.93
C ARG A 314 10.89 19.34 -3.40
N THR A 315 9.63 19.43 -3.83
CA THR A 315 9.28 19.81 -5.20
C THR A 315 9.83 21.19 -5.56
N ARG A 316 9.72 22.17 -4.65
CA ARG A 316 10.29 23.53 -4.85
C ARG A 316 11.81 23.51 -4.91
N ILE A 317 12.47 22.71 -4.06
CA ILE A 317 13.93 22.52 -4.08
C ILE A 317 14.37 21.96 -5.44
N ASP A 318 13.71 20.91 -5.93
CA ASP A 318 14.06 20.26 -7.20
C ASP A 318 13.83 21.19 -8.41
N GLN A 319 12.71 21.92 -8.43
CA GLN A 319 12.46 22.94 -9.45
C GLN A 319 13.51 24.05 -9.42
N LEU A 320 13.94 24.47 -8.23
CA LEU A 320 14.93 25.52 -8.09
C LEU A 320 16.35 25.04 -8.48
N ARG A 321 16.71 23.79 -8.15
CA ARG A 321 17.94 23.13 -8.63
C ARG A 321 18.02 23.13 -10.15
N LEU A 322 16.94 22.79 -10.84
CA LEU A 322 16.87 22.81 -12.30
C LEU A 322 17.08 24.23 -12.87
N ARG A 323 16.50 25.25 -12.21
CA ARG A 323 16.65 26.66 -12.62
C ARG A 323 18.06 27.20 -12.39
N VAL A 324 18.73 26.81 -11.29
CA VAL A 324 20.15 27.13 -11.06
C VAL A 324 21.01 26.54 -12.17
N HIS A 325 20.77 25.29 -12.56
CA HIS A 325 21.56 24.63 -13.60
C HIS A 325 21.40 25.33 -14.98
N LYS A 326 20.16 25.69 -15.33
CA LYS A 326 19.79 26.32 -16.62
C LYS A 326 20.03 27.83 -16.68
N ALA A 327 20.42 28.50 -15.59
CA ALA A 327 20.58 29.95 -15.58
C ALA A 327 21.76 30.42 -16.46
N PRO A 328 21.58 31.42 -17.33
CA PRO A 328 22.59 31.83 -18.31
C PRO A 328 23.68 32.77 -17.77
N SER A 329 23.48 33.40 -16.60
CA SER A 329 24.45 34.33 -16.01
C SER A 329 24.95 33.87 -14.64
N LEU A 330 26.23 34.16 -14.34
CA LEU A 330 26.85 33.81 -13.06
C LEU A 330 26.18 34.49 -11.87
N GLN A 331 25.76 35.75 -12.02
CA GLN A 331 25.00 36.46 -10.98
C GLN A 331 23.65 35.81 -10.68
N LEU A 332 22.92 35.36 -11.71
CA LEU A 332 21.63 34.68 -11.52
C LEU A 332 21.81 33.29 -10.91
N LYS A 333 22.86 32.56 -11.31
CA LYS A 333 23.23 31.28 -10.67
C LYS A 333 23.51 31.44 -9.18
N GLN A 334 24.30 32.45 -8.81
CA GLN A 334 24.63 32.72 -7.41
C GLN A 334 23.40 33.12 -6.59
N GLY A 335 22.53 33.98 -7.14
CA GLY A 335 21.29 34.37 -6.46
C GLY A 335 20.32 33.20 -6.24
N LEU A 336 20.12 32.35 -7.25
CA LEU A 336 19.26 31.17 -7.12
C LEU A 336 19.87 30.09 -6.20
N ALA A 337 21.20 29.94 -6.20
CA ALA A 337 21.89 29.01 -5.29
C ALA A 337 21.76 29.42 -3.81
N ALA A 338 21.75 30.72 -3.51
CA ALA A 338 21.51 31.22 -2.16
C ALA A 338 20.08 30.92 -1.67
N VAL A 339 19.09 31.06 -2.56
CA VAL A 339 17.69 30.71 -2.25
C VAL A 339 17.53 29.20 -2.06
N LEU A 340 18.20 28.40 -2.88
CA LEU A 340 18.22 26.94 -2.77
C LEU A 340 18.78 26.49 -1.41
N ALA A 341 19.93 27.01 -0.99
CA ALA A 341 20.53 26.69 0.30
C ALA A 341 19.59 27.01 1.49
N GLY A 342 18.80 28.09 1.39
CA GLY A 342 17.82 28.47 2.41
C GLY A 342 16.55 27.60 2.43
N LEU A 343 16.23 26.90 1.33
CA LEU A 343 15.15 25.91 1.29
C LEU A 343 15.65 24.54 1.75
N GLU A 344 16.87 24.15 1.38
CA GLU A 344 17.50 22.90 1.81
C GLU A 344 17.71 22.84 3.33
N SER A 345 17.98 23.98 3.98
CA SER A 345 18.09 24.06 5.45
C SER A 345 16.75 23.87 6.19
N GLN A 346 15.63 23.88 5.48
CA GLN A 346 14.30 23.60 6.05
C GLN A 346 13.98 22.09 6.03
N LEU A 347 14.83 21.25 5.42
CA LEU A 347 14.69 19.80 5.50
C LEU A 347 15.18 19.29 6.87
N PRO A 348 14.50 18.32 7.50
CA PRO A 348 14.93 17.75 8.77
C PRO A 348 16.29 17.06 8.66
N GLU A 349 17.17 17.27 9.65
CA GLU A 349 18.63 17.00 9.66
C GLU A 349 19.09 15.53 9.54
N ASN A 350 18.26 14.59 9.05
CA ASN A 350 18.67 13.20 8.82
C ASN A 350 18.17 12.63 7.48
N THR A 351 18.19 13.44 6.43
CA THR A 351 17.90 12.97 5.06
C THR A 351 19.11 13.26 4.17
N PRO A 352 19.85 12.26 3.67
CA PRO A 352 20.94 12.53 2.74
C PRO A 352 20.37 13.06 1.41
N CYS A 353 21.10 14.03 0.83
CA CYS A 353 20.77 14.77 -0.40
C CYS A 353 20.56 13.91 -1.64
#